data_AF-A0A9W6W5R4-F1
#
_entry.id   AF-A0A9W6W5R4-F1
#
_cell.length_a   1.000
_cell.length_b   1.000
_cell.length_c   1.000
_cell.angle_alpha   90.00
_cell.angle_beta   90.00
_cell.angle_gamma   90.00
#
_symmetry.space_group_name_H-M   'P 1'
#
loop_
_entity.id
_entity.type
_entity.pdbx_description
1 polymer ?
#
loop_
_entity_poly.entity_id
_entity_poly.type
_entity_poly.pdbx_seq_one_letter_code
_entity_poly.pdbx_strand_id
1 'polypeptide(L)'
;MADGDIAPASSDNDHWRVAIYLFTGIMPPARGTVFKDLYGNDGIPLMTVEINDSSPVPSIAKLEAINDLSWRTQNSGWRIEKTDFTVPFYSGVNRAVGALPVGSEVKMRKARITLLGTDTVHDVPAGGVDMGGRFGAGSRLMQEGFKGWDSRPLANYSYGSGLALEQLLNPPCDTHGWDNNGANAARAAFLERINQLGIEDRNYADILPFATSQPQADNYLRTAKRKFLKAVMNLHATWSIWAHYRGNPLRWLHDILLDVTDDVWNNNITKVRHKCDSRSGRGSYSGDDHHEVKHDGFRASAGNYGNLDDLATWKAIGEEAIRRWQKCAQDNLGEAAKQALIDAIMHSSTSPRDLHVLTTKNSQLLWP
;
A
#
# COMPACT_ATOMS: atom_id res chain seq x y z
N MET A 1 -23.11 -2.19 -20.43
CA MET A 1 -22.82 -2.82 -19.13
C MET A 1 -21.60 -3.70 -19.30
N ALA A 2 -20.43 -3.18 -18.96
CA ALA A 2 -19.16 -3.88 -18.76
C ALA A 2 -18.16 -2.81 -18.32
N ASP A 3 -17.64 -2.92 -17.11
CA ASP A 3 -16.21 -2.76 -16.78
C ASP A 3 -16.03 -2.98 -15.28
N GLY A 4 -15.77 -4.23 -14.94
CA GLY A 4 -15.19 -4.63 -13.66
C GLY A 4 -13.68 -4.45 -13.70
N ASP A 5 -13.23 -3.23 -14.00
CA ASP A 5 -11.82 -2.94 -14.22
C ASP A 5 -11.12 -2.50 -12.93
N ILE A 6 -10.37 -3.47 -12.38
CA ILE A 6 -9.09 -3.37 -11.69
C ILE A 6 -9.09 -2.83 -10.25
N ALA A 7 -9.32 -3.75 -9.30
CA ALA A 7 -8.45 -3.86 -8.12
C ALA A 7 -7.59 -5.13 -8.29
N PRO A 8 -6.24 -5.09 -8.19
CA PRO A 8 -5.40 -6.28 -8.42
C PRO A 8 -5.51 -7.40 -7.37
N ALA A 9 -6.50 -7.37 -6.47
CA ALA A 9 -6.73 -8.43 -5.49
C ALA A 9 -8.22 -8.62 -5.23
N SER A 10 -8.74 -9.81 -5.52
CA SER A 10 -10.07 -10.20 -5.07
C SER A 10 -10.09 -10.38 -3.55
N SER A 11 -11.24 -10.07 -2.93
CA SER A 11 -11.52 -10.35 -1.51
C SER A 11 -11.62 -11.84 -1.19
N ASP A 12 -11.69 -12.68 -2.23
CA ASP A 12 -12.13 -14.07 -2.12
C ASP A 12 -11.08 -14.98 -1.47
N ASN A 13 -9.82 -14.52 -1.38
CA ASN A 13 -8.70 -15.22 -0.75
C ASN A 13 -8.09 -14.45 0.45
N ASP A 14 -8.85 -13.59 1.11
CA ASP A 14 -8.38 -12.80 2.25
C ASP A 14 -8.40 -13.58 3.58
N HIS A 15 -7.54 -14.61 3.68
CA HIS A 15 -7.41 -15.44 4.88
C HIS A 15 -7.00 -14.65 6.12
N TRP A 16 -6.27 -13.55 5.95
CA TRP A 16 -5.93 -12.63 7.03
C TRP A 16 -7.19 -12.09 7.69
N ARG A 17 -8.08 -11.45 6.91
CA ARG A 17 -9.35 -10.92 7.41
C ARG A 17 -10.19 -11.98 8.14
N VAL A 18 -10.25 -13.20 7.59
CA VAL A 18 -10.98 -14.32 8.21
C VAL A 18 -10.38 -14.71 9.56
N ALA A 19 -9.05 -14.87 9.63
CA ALA A 19 -8.37 -15.23 10.88
C ALA A 19 -8.55 -14.17 11.95
N ILE A 20 -8.43 -12.89 11.59
CA ILE A 20 -8.65 -11.78 12.51
C ILE A 20 -10.06 -11.81 13.07
N TYR A 21 -11.08 -11.96 12.23
CA TYR A 21 -12.46 -12.07 12.70
C TYR A 21 -12.67 -13.25 13.65
N LEU A 22 -12.13 -14.42 13.31
CA LEU A 22 -12.28 -15.62 14.14
C LEU A 22 -11.55 -15.52 15.48
N PHE A 23 -10.37 -14.89 15.52
CA PHE A 23 -9.59 -14.78 16.75
C PHE A 23 -10.03 -13.63 17.63
N THR A 24 -10.31 -12.48 17.03
CA THR A 24 -10.49 -11.21 17.75
C THR A 24 -11.95 -10.75 17.82
N GLY A 25 -12.83 -11.26 16.96
CA GLY A 25 -14.20 -10.78 16.80
C GLY A 25 -14.32 -9.44 16.08
N ILE A 26 -13.21 -8.85 15.62
CA ILE A 26 -13.18 -7.63 14.82
C ILE A 26 -13.23 -8.04 13.36
N MET A 27 -14.04 -7.37 12.55
CA MET A 27 -14.09 -7.60 11.10
C MET A 27 -13.29 -6.51 10.37
N PRO A 28 -12.04 -6.79 9.93
CA PRO A 28 -11.30 -5.82 9.14
C PRO A 28 -12.02 -5.48 7.83
N PRO A 29 -11.76 -4.30 7.25
CA PRO A 29 -12.12 -4.03 5.87
C PRO A 29 -11.56 -5.11 4.93
N ALA A 30 -12.25 -5.40 3.83
CA ALA A 30 -11.71 -6.33 2.84
C ALA A 30 -10.49 -5.72 2.14
N ARG A 31 -9.41 -6.49 1.95
CA ARG A 31 -8.15 -6.02 1.33
C ARG A 31 -8.36 -5.34 -0.03
N GLY A 32 -9.24 -5.87 -0.88
CA GLY A 32 -9.55 -5.28 -2.19
C GLY A 32 -10.24 -3.90 -2.11
N THR A 33 -10.63 -3.47 -0.92
CA THR A 33 -11.37 -2.24 -0.67
C THR A 33 -10.63 -1.26 0.25
N VAL A 34 -9.38 -1.51 0.64
CA VAL A 34 -8.71 -0.60 1.57
C VAL A 34 -8.26 0.73 0.94
N PHE A 35 -8.23 0.80 -0.40
CA PHE A 35 -7.74 1.96 -1.16
C PHE A 35 -8.83 2.84 -1.79
N LYS A 36 -10.12 2.48 -1.69
CA LYS A 36 -11.23 3.16 -2.42
C LYS A 36 -11.27 4.68 -2.23
N ASP A 37 -10.83 5.17 -1.08
CA ASP A 37 -10.83 6.59 -0.73
C ASP A 37 -9.44 7.24 -0.83
N LEU A 38 -8.45 6.55 -1.42
CA LEU A 38 -7.05 6.98 -1.56
C LEU A 38 -6.68 7.20 -3.04
N TYR A 39 -7.51 7.96 -3.75
CA TYR A 39 -7.27 8.34 -5.15
C TYR A 39 -7.19 9.86 -5.27
N GLY A 40 -6.19 10.34 -6.00
CA GLY A 40 -5.97 11.74 -6.30
C GLY A 40 -6.70 12.19 -7.56
N ASN A 41 -6.15 13.19 -8.24
CA ASN A 41 -6.68 13.66 -9.51
C ASN A 41 -6.64 12.55 -10.57
N ASP A 42 -7.61 12.58 -11.49
CA ASP A 42 -7.68 11.67 -12.64
C ASP A 42 -7.69 10.16 -12.26
N GLY A 43 -8.11 9.86 -11.03
CA GLY A 43 -8.14 8.49 -10.51
C GLY A 43 -6.75 7.88 -10.31
N ILE A 44 -5.72 8.71 -10.06
CA ILE A 44 -4.37 8.25 -9.74
C ILE A 44 -4.36 7.71 -8.30
N PRO A 45 -4.02 6.44 -8.06
CA PRO A 45 -4.01 5.90 -6.71
C PRO A 45 -2.84 6.47 -5.89
N LEU A 46 -3.08 6.67 -4.59
CA LEU A 46 -2.10 7.06 -3.55
C LEU A 46 -1.43 8.42 -3.72
N MET A 47 -1.67 9.14 -4.82
CA MET A 47 -1.04 10.44 -5.06
C MET A 47 -1.87 11.34 -5.97
N THR A 48 -1.62 12.65 -5.89
CA THR A 48 -1.98 13.62 -6.93
C THR A 48 -0.74 13.97 -7.74
N VAL A 49 -0.91 14.26 -9.03
CA VAL A 49 0.16 14.65 -9.94
C VAL A 49 -0.28 15.84 -10.78
N GLU A 50 0.57 16.87 -10.79
CA GLU A 50 0.46 18.02 -11.68
C GLU A 50 1.69 18.08 -12.58
N ILE A 51 1.48 18.17 -13.89
CA ILE A 51 2.55 18.28 -14.88
C ILE A 51 2.52 19.68 -15.45
N ASN A 52 3.60 20.42 -15.27
CA ASN A 52 3.73 21.76 -15.84
C ASN A 52 5.00 21.90 -16.67
N ASP A 53 4.91 22.75 -17.67
CA ASP A 53 6.09 23.32 -18.30
C ASP A 53 6.92 24.06 -17.25
N SER A 54 8.22 23.80 -17.22
CA SER A 54 9.12 24.61 -16.40
C SER A 54 9.44 25.91 -17.15
N SER A 55 9.43 27.06 -16.44
CA SER A 55 9.75 28.40 -16.99
C SER A 55 11.08 28.43 -17.77
N PRO A 56 11.25 29.39 -18.70
CA PRO A 56 12.34 29.37 -19.66
C PRO A 56 13.67 29.59 -18.94
N VAL A 57 14.51 28.55 -19.01
CA VAL A 57 15.98 28.61 -18.97
C VAL A 57 16.55 29.55 -17.90
N PRO A 58 17.02 29.05 -16.74
CA PRO A 58 17.95 29.83 -15.92
C PRO A 58 19.10 30.28 -16.82
N SER A 59 19.49 31.55 -16.74
CA SER A 59 20.55 32.18 -17.56
C SER A 59 21.93 31.53 -17.46
N ILE A 60 22.04 30.46 -16.69
CA ILE A 60 23.19 29.56 -16.51
C ILE A 60 22.73 28.09 -16.55
N ALA A 61 22.01 27.73 -17.61
CA ALA A 61 21.44 26.39 -17.89
C ALA A 61 22.48 25.24 -18.03
N LYS A 62 23.78 25.55 -17.95
CA LYS A 62 24.83 24.52 -17.90
C LYS A 62 24.96 23.88 -16.51
N LEU A 63 24.47 24.55 -15.46
CA LEU A 63 24.69 24.15 -14.07
C LEU A 63 23.40 23.76 -13.33
N GLU A 64 22.25 24.39 -13.57
CA GLU A 64 21.06 24.12 -12.72
C GLU A 64 20.25 22.88 -13.15
N ALA A 65 20.07 22.61 -14.44
CA ALA A 65 19.35 21.40 -14.88
C ALA A 65 20.12 20.08 -14.64
N ILE A 66 21.45 20.15 -14.51
CA ILE A 66 22.35 18.99 -14.39
C ILE A 66 23.02 18.92 -13.00
N ASN A 67 23.34 20.04 -12.35
CA ASN A 67 24.00 20.05 -11.03
C ASN A 67 23.07 20.46 -9.88
N ASP A 68 21.82 20.85 -10.14
CA ASP A 68 20.83 20.86 -9.07
C ASP A 68 20.38 19.42 -8.80
N LEU A 69 21.28 18.61 -8.24
CA LEU A 69 20.97 17.27 -7.74
C LEU A 69 20.12 17.34 -6.46
N SER A 70 19.81 18.56 -5.96
CA SER A 70 19.12 18.72 -4.70
C SER A 70 17.74 18.07 -4.74
N TRP A 71 17.03 18.05 -5.88
CA TRP A 71 15.76 17.34 -5.99
C TRP A 71 15.90 15.83 -5.76
N ARG A 72 16.98 15.17 -6.20
CA ARG A 72 17.22 13.74 -5.93
C ARG A 72 17.51 13.48 -4.45
N THR A 73 18.27 14.37 -3.81
CA THR A 73 18.55 14.28 -2.37
C THR A 73 17.34 14.69 -1.53
N GLN A 74 16.53 15.65 -1.96
CA GLN A 74 15.37 16.14 -1.24
C GLN A 74 14.16 15.18 -1.35
N ASN A 75 13.97 14.55 -2.52
CA ASN A 75 12.97 13.48 -2.73
C ASN A 75 13.22 12.24 -1.83
N SER A 76 14.39 12.15 -1.17
CA SER A 76 14.75 11.04 -0.27
C SER A 76 14.12 11.13 1.13
N GLY A 77 13.31 12.15 1.43
CA GLY A 77 12.57 12.20 2.69
C GLY A 77 12.03 13.55 3.15
N TRP A 78 12.21 14.62 2.35
CA TRP A 78 11.81 15.98 2.71
C TRP A 78 10.80 16.54 1.71
N ARG A 79 9.85 17.35 2.19
CA ARG A 79 8.89 18.06 1.32
C ARG A 79 9.60 19.12 0.48
N ILE A 80 9.28 19.20 -0.81
CA ILE A 80 9.82 20.18 -1.75
C ILE A 80 8.66 20.96 -2.35
N GLU A 81 8.71 22.29 -2.37
CA GLU A 81 7.70 23.13 -3.06
C GLU A 81 6.23 22.89 -2.62
N LYS A 82 6.00 22.49 -1.35
CA LYS A 82 4.67 22.05 -0.82
C LYS A 82 4.15 20.73 -1.44
N THR A 83 5.05 19.94 -1.99
CA THR A 83 4.83 18.64 -2.60
C THR A 83 5.75 17.62 -1.95
N ASP A 84 5.42 16.34 -2.11
CA ASP A 84 6.18 15.25 -1.49
C ASP A 84 7.26 14.71 -2.44
N PHE A 85 7.07 14.89 -3.76
CA PHE A 85 8.04 14.54 -4.80
C PHE A 85 7.99 15.53 -5.96
N THR A 86 9.16 15.85 -6.53
CA THR A 86 9.26 16.54 -7.83
C THR A 86 10.18 15.79 -8.78
N VAL A 87 9.69 15.47 -9.98
CA VAL A 87 10.46 14.78 -11.03
C VAL A 87 10.57 15.70 -12.25
N PRO A 88 11.73 16.33 -12.48
CA PRO A 88 11.98 17.06 -13.72
C PRO A 88 12.24 16.08 -14.87
N PHE A 89 11.73 16.37 -16.06
CA PHE A 89 11.98 15.55 -17.25
C PHE A 89 11.84 16.37 -18.53
N TYR A 90 12.41 15.87 -19.61
CA TYR A 90 12.21 16.40 -20.96
C TYR A 90 11.20 15.56 -21.73
N SER A 91 10.40 16.23 -22.55
CA SER A 91 9.41 15.62 -23.43
C SER A 91 9.41 16.34 -24.79
N GLY A 92 8.61 15.85 -25.74
CA GLY A 92 8.44 16.54 -27.01
C GLY A 92 7.82 17.93 -26.81
N VAL A 93 8.23 18.89 -27.63
CA VAL A 93 7.82 20.31 -27.48
C VAL A 93 6.30 20.49 -27.36
N ASN A 94 5.54 19.75 -28.17
CA ASN A 94 4.08 19.91 -28.29
C ASN A 94 3.25 18.77 -27.69
N ARG A 95 3.85 17.64 -27.30
CA ARG A 95 3.13 16.47 -26.76
C ARG A 95 4.05 15.41 -26.15
N ALA A 96 3.44 14.50 -25.39
CA ALA A 96 4.00 13.21 -25.02
C ALA A 96 4.54 12.46 -26.24
N VAL A 97 5.81 12.06 -26.15
CA VAL A 97 6.51 11.24 -27.13
C VAL A 97 7.38 10.24 -26.36
N GLY A 98 7.63 9.07 -26.95
CA GLY A 98 8.48 8.05 -26.34
C GLY A 98 9.97 8.36 -26.57
N ALA A 99 10.61 7.58 -27.44
CA ALA A 99 12.00 7.82 -27.85
C ALA A 99 12.07 8.90 -28.93
N LEU A 100 13.12 9.73 -28.88
CA LEU A 100 13.44 10.73 -29.90
C LEU A 100 14.89 10.57 -30.36
N PRO A 101 15.19 10.76 -31.66
CA PRO A 101 16.57 10.71 -32.16
C PRO A 101 17.38 11.93 -31.73
N VAL A 102 18.71 11.80 -31.78
CA VAL A 102 19.64 12.93 -31.63
C VAL A 102 19.30 14.03 -32.63
N GLY A 103 19.36 15.29 -32.17
CA GLY A 103 18.96 16.46 -32.95
C GLY A 103 17.50 16.88 -32.75
N SER A 104 16.70 16.11 -32.01
CA SER A 104 15.30 16.47 -31.74
C SER A 104 15.20 17.56 -30.68
N GLU A 105 14.36 18.56 -30.94
CA GLU A 105 14.01 19.57 -29.95
C GLU A 105 13.06 19.00 -28.88
N VAL A 106 13.31 19.38 -27.63
CA VAL A 106 12.56 18.92 -26.46
C VAL A 106 12.27 20.07 -25.51
N LYS A 107 11.27 19.88 -24.64
CA LYS A 107 10.86 20.85 -23.63
C LYS A 107 10.93 20.24 -22.24
N MET A 108 11.47 21.00 -21.28
CA MET A 108 11.52 20.59 -19.88
C MET A 108 10.16 20.78 -19.23
N ARG A 109 9.74 19.77 -18.49
CA ARG A 109 8.54 19.73 -17.66
C ARG A 109 8.90 19.25 -16.25
N LYS A 110 8.01 19.48 -15.31
CA LYS A 110 8.10 18.96 -13.94
C LYS A 110 6.80 18.27 -13.59
N ALA A 111 6.89 17.02 -13.13
CA ALA A 111 5.81 16.36 -12.43
C ALA A 111 5.95 16.65 -10.93
N ARG A 112 4.93 17.31 -10.38
CA ARG A 112 4.80 17.63 -8.96
C ARG A 112 3.80 16.70 -8.31
N ILE A 113 4.23 16.00 -7.27
CA ILE A 113 3.50 14.85 -6.70
C ILE A 113 3.20 15.11 -5.23
N THR A 114 1.95 14.93 -4.83
CA THR A 114 1.55 14.90 -3.41
C THR A 114 1.05 13.52 -3.05
N LEU A 115 1.60 12.91 -2.01
CA LEU A 115 1.18 11.61 -1.50
C LEU A 115 -0.10 11.74 -0.65
N LEU A 116 -0.97 10.74 -0.77
CA LEU A 116 -2.21 10.62 0.01
C LEU A 116 -1.99 9.69 1.19
N GLY A 117 -2.55 10.04 2.34
CA GLY A 117 -2.47 9.24 3.57
C GLY A 117 -1.50 9.77 4.63
N THR A 118 -0.87 10.91 4.41
CA THR A 118 -0.02 11.61 5.39
C THR A 118 -0.70 12.91 5.86
N ASP A 119 -0.59 13.31 7.11
CA ASP A 119 -1.03 14.62 7.61
C ASP A 119 0.01 15.72 7.31
N THR A 120 -0.40 16.97 7.45
CA THR A 120 0.49 18.13 7.24
C THR A 120 1.44 18.36 8.42
N VAL A 121 1.25 17.64 9.52
CA VAL A 121 1.92 17.88 10.82
C VAL A 121 3.24 17.10 10.90
N HIS A 122 3.30 15.91 10.30
CA HIS A 122 4.52 15.14 10.16
C HIS A 122 5.25 15.65 8.90
N ASP A 123 6.30 16.45 9.08
CA ASP A 123 7.06 17.14 8.02
C ASP A 123 7.75 16.24 6.99
N VAL A 124 7.60 14.92 7.09
CA VAL A 124 8.29 13.94 6.26
C VAL A 124 7.34 12.87 5.72
N PRO A 125 7.25 12.71 4.38
CA PRO A 125 6.57 11.56 3.76
C PRO A 125 7.20 10.21 4.17
N ALA A 126 8.46 10.25 4.63
CA ALA A 126 9.21 9.09 5.11
C ALA A 126 8.58 8.39 6.33
N GLY A 127 7.65 9.04 7.05
CA GLY A 127 6.90 8.44 8.15
C GLY A 127 5.83 7.43 7.71
N GLY A 128 5.41 7.51 6.44
CA GLY A 128 4.38 6.62 5.89
C GLY A 128 2.95 7.08 6.09
N VAL A 129 1.99 6.22 5.75
CA VAL A 129 0.57 6.49 6.01
C VAL A 129 0.36 6.60 7.51
N ASP A 130 -0.25 7.69 7.98
CA ASP A 130 -0.61 7.85 9.38
C ASP A 130 -1.52 6.71 9.81
N MET A 131 -1.54 6.40 11.12
CA MET A 131 -2.31 5.30 11.74
C MET A 131 -3.84 5.52 11.72
N GLY A 132 -4.36 5.96 10.59
CA GLY A 132 -5.76 6.26 10.32
C GLY A 132 -6.07 7.73 10.47
N GLY A 133 -6.86 8.25 9.54
CA GLY A 133 -7.34 9.62 9.59
C GLY A 133 -8.29 9.94 8.45
N ARG A 134 -9.07 11.00 8.65
CA ARG A 134 -9.76 11.71 7.57
C ARG A 134 -9.04 13.01 7.35
N PHE A 135 -8.67 13.28 6.11
CA PHE A 135 -7.85 14.43 5.78
C PHE A 135 -8.67 15.29 4.82
N GLY A 136 -8.80 16.57 5.15
CA GLY A 136 -9.44 17.53 4.25
C GLY A 136 -8.56 17.88 3.06
N ALA A 137 -9.16 18.55 2.07
CA ALA A 137 -8.46 19.10 0.91
C ALA A 137 -7.65 20.38 1.25
N GLY A 138 -6.78 20.30 2.27
CA GLY A 138 -5.97 21.45 2.74
C GLY A 138 -5.05 22.05 1.66
N SER A 139 -4.07 22.86 2.07
CA SER A 139 -3.18 23.66 1.19
C SER A 139 -2.20 22.88 0.28
N ARG A 140 -2.58 21.67 -0.13
CA ARG A 140 -1.82 20.75 -0.97
C ARG A 140 -2.29 20.83 -2.42
N LEU A 141 -1.48 20.35 -3.36
CA LEU A 141 -1.90 20.19 -4.75
C LEU A 141 -3.05 19.18 -4.81
N MET A 142 -4.28 19.68 -4.87
CA MET A 142 -5.50 18.90 -4.89
C MET A 142 -6.38 19.44 -6.01
N GLN A 143 -7.14 18.55 -6.66
CA GLN A 143 -8.09 18.97 -7.68
C GLN A 143 -9.13 19.93 -7.07
N GLU A 144 -9.62 20.88 -7.88
CA GLU A 144 -10.75 21.71 -7.49
C GLU A 144 -11.96 20.84 -7.10
N GLY A 145 -12.55 21.10 -5.94
CA GLY A 145 -13.67 20.31 -5.42
C GLY A 145 -13.29 18.97 -4.78
N PHE A 146 -12.00 18.64 -4.69
CA PHE A 146 -11.52 17.47 -3.94
C PHE A 146 -11.98 17.58 -2.48
N LYS A 147 -12.55 16.49 -1.94
CA LYS A 147 -13.20 16.50 -0.62
C LYS A 147 -12.32 15.97 0.50
N GLY A 148 -11.14 15.43 0.16
CA GLY A 148 -10.26 14.74 1.10
C GLY A 148 -10.13 13.25 0.83
N TRP A 149 -9.36 12.56 1.68
CA TRP A 149 -9.19 11.11 1.67
C TRP A 149 -9.40 10.52 3.07
N ASP A 150 -9.72 9.22 3.11
CA ASP A 150 -9.92 8.46 4.35
C ASP A 150 -8.96 7.26 4.39
N SER A 151 -7.93 7.33 5.22
CA SER A 151 -6.95 6.23 5.38
C SER A 151 -7.37 5.21 6.43
N ARG A 152 -8.47 5.41 7.15
CA ARG A 152 -8.89 4.52 8.25
C ARG A 152 -9.13 3.08 7.80
N PRO A 153 -9.74 2.78 6.63
CA PRO A 153 -9.89 1.41 6.17
C PRO A 153 -8.53 0.70 5.99
N LEU A 154 -7.57 1.40 5.38
CA LEU A 154 -6.20 0.91 5.23
C LEU A 154 -5.51 0.75 6.58
N ALA A 155 -5.59 1.73 7.48
CA ALA A 155 -4.98 1.65 8.79
C ALA A 155 -5.55 0.49 9.64
N ASN A 156 -6.86 0.26 9.55
CA ASN A 156 -7.51 -0.85 10.24
C ASN A 156 -7.09 -2.22 9.70
N TYR A 157 -6.85 -2.33 8.39
CA TYR A 157 -6.35 -3.55 7.79
C TYR A 157 -4.85 -3.76 8.04
N SER A 158 -4.02 -2.73 7.89
CA SER A 158 -2.56 -2.85 8.02
C SER A 158 -2.12 -2.94 9.48
N TYR A 159 -2.77 -2.21 10.38
CA TYR A 159 -2.29 -2.02 11.73
C TYR A 159 -3.31 -2.43 12.80
N GLY A 160 -4.55 -1.95 12.67
CA GLY A 160 -5.62 -2.24 13.65
C GLY A 160 -5.83 -3.73 13.88
N SER A 161 -5.87 -4.54 12.82
CA SER A 161 -6.05 -5.99 12.94
C SER A 161 -4.94 -6.70 13.72
N GLY A 162 -3.70 -6.20 13.67
CA GLY A 162 -2.63 -6.80 14.46
C GLY A 162 -2.58 -6.32 15.89
N LEU A 163 -2.89 -5.03 16.13
CA LEU A 163 -3.11 -4.50 17.49
C LEU A 163 -4.25 -5.24 18.20
N ALA A 164 -5.27 -5.68 17.46
CA ALA A 164 -6.32 -6.54 17.98
C ALA A 164 -5.81 -7.93 18.40
N LEU A 165 -4.85 -8.52 17.66
CA LEU A 165 -4.19 -9.75 18.08
C LEU A 165 -3.31 -9.51 19.31
N GLU A 166 -2.57 -8.40 19.33
CA GLU A 166 -1.73 -8.00 20.47
C GLU A 166 -2.56 -7.88 21.75
N GLN A 167 -3.75 -7.28 21.65
CA GLN A 167 -4.69 -7.15 22.76
C GLN A 167 -5.13 -8.51 23.33
N LEU A 168 -5.22 -9.58 22.52
CA LEU A 168 -5.48 -10.93 23.02
C LEU A 168 -4.28 -11.55 23.75
N LEU A 169 -3.06 -11.12 23.42
CA LEU A 169 -1.82 -11.64 24.00
C LEU A 169 -1.48 -10.96 25.33
N ASN A 170 -1.98 -9.74 25.55
CA ASN A 170 -1.73 -8.96 26.76
C ASN A 170 -2.95 -8.98 27.70
N PRO A 171 -2.75 -8.96 29.04
CA PRO A 171 -3.86 -8.85 29.99
C PRO A 171 -4.77 -7.66 29.65
N PRO A 172 -6.11 -7.82 29.65
CA PRO A 172 -6.89 -8.95 30.17
C PRO A 172 -7.04 -10.18 29.27
N CYS A 173 -6.33 -10.25 28.13
CA CYS A 173 -6.45 -11.30 27.10
C CYS A 173 -7.83 -11.33 26.44
N ASP A 174 -8.44 -10.17 26.25
CA ASP A 174 -9.72 -9.99 25.60
C ASP A 174 -9.73 -8.74 24.71
N THR A 175 -10.62 -8.72 23.73
CA THR A 175 -10.85 -7.60 22.80
C THR A 175 -12.10 -6.79 23.16
N HIS A 176 -12.64 -6.94 24.36
CA HIS A 176 -13.87 -6.27 24.75
C HIS A 176 -13.61 -4.75 24.91
N GLY A 177 -14.40 -3.93 24.20
CA GLY A 177 -14.20 -2.48 24.20
C GLY A 177 -13.01 -2.00 23.37
N TRP A 178 -12.39 -2.87 22.58
CA TRP A 178 -11.37 -2.47 21.61
C TRP A 178 -11.99 -1.63 20.50
N ASP A 179 -11.38 -0.46 20.23
CA ASP A 179 -11.66 0.42 19.09
C ASP A 179 -10.34 0.83 18.43
N ASN A 180 -10.31 0.81 17.10
CA ASN A 180 -9.28 1.50 16.33
C ASN A 180 -9.93 2.12 15.10
N ASN A 181 -9.87 3.45 15.00
CA ASN A 181 -10.47 4.21 13.89
C ASN A 181 -11.94 3.82 13.58
N GLY A 182 -12.74 3.51 14.61
CA GLY A 182 -14.13 3.09 14.47
C GLY A 182 -14.34 1.62 14.10
N ALA A 183 -13.28 0.82 13.95
CA ALA A 183 -13.40 -0.63 13.92
C ALA A 183 -13.52 -1.14 15.35
N ASN A 184 -14.63 -1.81 15.64
CA ASN A 184 -14.96 -2.33 16.96
C ASN A 184 -15.06 -3.84 16.96
N ALA A 185 -14.75 -4.46 18.09
CA ALA A 185 -15.02 -5.88 18.28
C ALA A 185 -16.53 -6.13 18.29
N ALA A 186 -17.03 -6.89 17.31
CA ALA A 186 -18.43 -7.29 17.27
C ALA A 186 -18.75 -8.30 18.38
N ARG A 187 -17.72 -8.95 18.96
CA ARG A 187 -17.86 -9.98 20.00
C ARG A 187 -16.55 -10.24 20.75
N ALA A 188 -16.64 -10.69 22.01
CA ALA A 188 -15.54 -11.33 22.74
C ALA A 188 -15.28 -12.77 22.21
N ALA A 189 -14.76 -12.87 20.98
CA ALA A 189 -14.67 -14.13 20.23
C ALA A 189 -13.82 -15.21 20.94
N PHE A 190 -12.77 -14.80 21.65
CA PHE A 190 -11.83 -15.72 22.32
C PHE A 190 -12.48 -16.56 23.43
N LEU A 191 -13.12 -15.90 24.41
CA LEU A 191 -13.74 -16.58 25.56
C LEU A 191 -14.90 -17.45 25.12
N GLU A 192 -15.67 -16.99 24.14
CA GLU A 192 -16.78 -17.77 23.64
C GLU A 192 -16.33 -18.97 22.81
N ARG A 193 -15.30 -18.85 21.96
CA ARG A 193 -14.79 -19.99 21.18
C ARG A 193 -14.18 -21.05 22.08
N ILE A 194 -13.47 -20.65 23.14
CA ILE A 194 -12.99 -21.56 24.18
C ILE A 194 -14.16 -22.21 24.92
N ASN A 195 -15.20 -21.44 25.26
CA ASN A 195 -16.37 -21.98 25.95
C ASN A 195 -17.15 -22.95 25.06
N GLN A 196 -17.29 -22.68 23.77
CA GLN A 196 -17.89 -23.59 22.78
C GLN A 196 -17.09 -24.89 22.68
N LEU A 197 -15.76 -24.82 22.55
CA LEU A 197 -14.89 -26.01 22.56
C LEU A 197 -15.04 -26.81 23.88
N GLY A 198 -15.23 -26.12 25.01
CA GLY A 198 -15.47 -26.77 26.31
C GLY A 198 -16.87 -27.31 26.54
N ILE A 199 -17.87 -26.84 25.80
CA ILE A 199 -19.24 -27.37 25.81
C ILE A 199 -19.33 -28.60 24.89
N GLU A 200 -18.71 -28.54 23.71
CA GLU A 200 -18.61 -29.69 22.81
C GLU A 200 -17.89 -30.86 23.50
N ASP A 201 -16.75 -30.62 24.15
CA ASP A 201 -15.98 -31.66 24.85
C ASP A 201 -16.75 -32.28 26.05
N ARG A 202 -17.52 -31.47 26.80
CA ARG A 202 -18.41 -31.99 27.86
C ARG A 202 -19.52 -32.88 27.29
N ASN A 203 -20.12 -32.49 26.18
CA ASN A 203 -21.12 -33.32 25.50
C ASN A 203 -20.50 -34.60 24.94
N TYR A 204 -19.20 -34.62 24.58
CA TYR A 204 -18.48 -35.83 24.17
C TYR A 204 -18.12 -36.73 25.35
N ALA A 205 -17.82 -36.18 26.53
CA ALA A 205 -17.57 -36.95 27.76
C ALA A 205 -18.78 -37.79 28.18
N ASP A 206 -20.00 -37.32 27.87
CA ASP A 206 -21.25 -38.07 28.12
C ASP A 206 -21.50 -39.23 27.14
N ILE A 207 -20.76 -39.31 26.02
CA ILE A 207 -20.94 -40.31 24.96
C ILE A 207 -19.84 -41.38 25.00
N LEU A 208 -18.76 -41.19 25.76
CA LEU A 208 -17.69 -42.18 25.91
C LEU A 208 -18.06 -43.19 27.01
N PRO A 209 -18.25 -44.49 26.69
CA PRO A 209 -18.49 -45.50 27.71
C PRO A 209 -17.20 -45.69 28.50
N PHE A 210 -17.26 -45.39 29.80
CA PHE A 210 -16.19 -45.58 30.80
C PHE A 210 -14.91 -44.76 30.58
N ALA A 211 -14.98 -43.44 30.78
CA ALA A 211 -13.81 -42.64 31.14
C ALA A 211 -14.05 -41.98 32.51
N THR A 212 -13.65 -42.69 33.56
CA THR A 212 -13.46 -42.11 34.88
C THR A 212 -12.36 -41.05 34.78
N SER A 213 -12.73 -39.76 34.74
CA SER A 213 -12.09 -38.64 35.47
C SER A 213 -12.14 -37.30 34.70
N GLN A 214 -12.66 -36.26 35.35
CA GLN A 214 -12.58 -34.82 34.99
C GLN A 214 -11.19 -34.30 34.52
N PRO A 215 -10.03 -34.83 34.95
CA PRO A 215 -8.70 -34.42 34.49
C PRO A 215 -8.44 -34.55 32.99
N GLN A 216 -9.14 -35.41 32.24
CA GLN A 216 -8.94 -35.54 30.79
C GLN A 216 -9.54 -34.36 30.01
N ALA A 217 -10.77 -33.95 30.33
CA ALA A 217 -11.41 -32.76 29.74
C ALA A 217 -10.64 -31.47 30.11
N ASP A 218 -10.16 -31.36 31.35
CA ASP A 218 -9.33 -30.23 31.78
C ASP A 218 -7.97 -30.19 31.07
N ASN A 219 -7.37 -31.35 30.77
CA ASN A 219 -6.13 -31.44 29.98
C ASN A 219 -6.35 -31.06 28.51
N TYR A 220 -7.49 -31.45 27.95
CA TYR A 220 -7.88 -31.10 26.59
C TYR A 220 -8.08 -29.59 26.45
N LEU A 221 -8.90 -28.99 27.32
CA LEU A 221 -9.12 -27.54 27.36
C LEU A 221 -7.84 -26.73 27.54
N ARG A 222 -6.95 -27.15 28.45
CA ARG A 222 -5.62 -26.51 28.62
C ARG A 222 -4.76 -26.62 27.37
N THR A 223 -4.85 -27.72 26.64
CA THR A 223 -4.08 -27.93 25.41
C THR A 223 -4.63 -27.11 24.26
N ALA A 224 -5.95 -27.07 24.07
CA ALA A 224 -6.62 -26.22 23.09
C ALA A 224 -6.30 -24.75 23.32
N LYS A 225 -6.40 -24.26 24.57
CA LYS A 225 -6.01 -22.89 24.95
C LYS A 225 -4.57 -22.56 24.58
N ARG A 226 -3.61 -23.43 24.93
CA ARG A 226 -2.19 -23.23 24.61
C ARG A 226 -1.94 -23.19 23.10
N LYS A 227 -2.57 -24.07 22.33
CA LYS A 227 -2.41 -24.12 20.87
C LYS A 227 -3.01 -22.90 20.18
N PHE A 228 -4.21 -22.49 20.60
CA PHE A 228 -4.82 -21.26 20.13
C PHE A 228 -3.92 -20.06 20.42
N LEU A 229 -3.45 -19.91 21.66
CA LEU A 229 -2.59 -18.79 22.03
C LEU A 229 -1.30 -18.81 21.20
N LYS A 230 -0.69 -19.99 20.99
CA LYS A 230 0.48 -20.14 20.12
C LYS A 230 0.19 -19.73 18.67
N ALA A 231 -0.97 -20.09 18.12
CA ALA A 231 -1.38 -19.68 16.77
C ALA A 231 -1.53 -18.15 16.66
N VAL A 232 -2.16 -17.51 17.65
CA VAL A 232 -2.29 -16.05 17.73
C VAL A 232 -0.92 -15.39 17.89
N MET A 233 -0.04 -15.91 18.75
CA MET A 233 1.32 -15.39 18.94
C MET A 233 2.12 -15.44 17.64
N ASN A 234 2.10 -16.57 16.93
CA ASN A 234 2.80 -16.73 15.66
C ASN A 234 2.25 -15.77 14.60
N LEU A 235 0.92 -15.67 14.49
CA LEU A 235 0.27 -14.78 13.53
C LEU A 235 0.60 -13.31 13.81
N HIS A 236 0.53 -12.90 15.08
CA HIS A 236 0.92 -11.57 15.53
C HIS A 236 2.40 -11.28 15.24
N ALA A 237 3.31 -12.24 15.48
CA ALA A 237 4.73 -12.08 15.18
C ALA A 237 4.99 -11.84 13.68
N THR A 238 4.34 -12.61 12.80
CA THR A 238 4.40 -12.38 11.35
C THR A 238 3.87 -11.00 10.98
N TRP A 239 2.73 -10.61 11.55
CA TRP A 239 2.16 -9.30 11.32
C TRP A 239 3.09 -8.18 11.80
N SER A 240 3.69 -8.27 12.98
CA SER A 240 4.54 -7.22 13.54
C SER A 240 5.72 -6.90 12.62
N ILE A 241 6.38 -7.94 12.09
CA ILE A 241 7.46 -7.79 11.09
C ILE A 241 6.91 -7.17 9.80
N TRP A 242 5.81 -7.70 9.27
CA TRP A 242 5.23 -7.21 8.03
C TRP A 242 4.77 -5.75 8.15
N ALA A 243 4.11 -5.37 9.25
CA ALA A 243 3.59 -4.03 9.49
C ALA A 243 4.72 -3.01 9.56
N HIS A 244 5.82 -3.36 10.24
CA HIS A 244 6.99 -2.49 10.38
C HIS A 244 7.70 -2.23 9.05
N TYR A 245 7.88 -3.26 8.20
CA TYR A 245 8.67 -3.12 6.97
C TYR A 245 7.84 -2.89 5.70
N ARG A 246 6.61 -3.41 5.64
CA ARG A 246 5.84 -3.60 4.40
C ARG A 246 4.39 -3.14 4.48
N GLY A 247 3.86 -2.88 5.68
CA GLY A 247 2.44 -2.56 5.90
C GLY A 247 2.00 -1.20 5.37
N ASN A 248 2.95 -0.30 5.16
CA ASN A 248 2.71 1.03 4.61
C ASN A 248 2.79 1.03 3.06
N PRO A 249 1.68 1.28 2.33
CA PRO A 249 1.68 1.31 0.86
C PRO A 249 2.47 2.47 0.26
N LEU A 250 2.62 3.60 0.97
CA LEU A 250 3.41 4.73 0.48
C LEU A 250 4.90 4.41 0.38
N ARG A 251 5.40 3.43 1.14
CA ARG A 251 6.78 2.94 0.97
C ARG A 251 6.98 2.32 -0.41
N TRP A 252 6.00 1.53 -0.87
CA TRP A 252 6.06 0.90 -2.19
C TRP A 252 5.99 1.93 -3.31
N LEU A 253 5.15 2.94 -3.15
CA LEU A 253 5.07 4.07 -4.09
C LEU A 253 6.39 4.85 -4.09
N HIS A 254 6.95 5.17 -2.92
CA HIS A 254 8.23 5.85 -2.78
C HIS A 254 9.37 5.11 -3.49
N ASP A 255 9.49 3.80 -3.25
CA ASP A 255 10.50 2.95 -3.92
C ASP A 255 10.35 3.00 -5.45
N ILE A 256 9.11 2.92 -5.98
CA ILE A 256 8.86 3.03 -7.42
C ILE A 256 9.19 4.43 -7.96
N LEU A 257 8.86 5.49 -7.23
CA LEU A 257 9.16 6.87 -7.64
C LEU A 257 10.67 7.15 -7.65
N LEU A 258 11.44 6.52 -6.76
CA LEU A 258 12.90 6.54 -6.81
C LEU A 258 13.44 5.80 -8.05
N ASP A 259 12.91 4.61 -8.36
CA ASP A 259 13.27 3.88 -9.58
C ASP A 259 12.98 4.72 -10.84
N VAL A 260 11.82 5.39 -10.88
CA VAL A 260 11.44 6.30 -11.98
C VAL A 260 12.39 7.50 -12.05
N THR A 261 12.74 8.08 -10.91
CA THR A 261 13.72 9.18 -10.81
C THR A 261 15.08 8.79 -11.40
N ASP A 262 15.57 7.59 -11.07
CA ASP A 262 16.84 7.09 -11.58
C ASP A 262 16.78 6.78 -13.08
N ASP A 263 15.66 6.23 -13.56
CA ASP A 263 15.42 5.99 -14.99
C ASP A 263 15.39 7.31 -15.77
N VAL A 264 14.68 8.33 -15.27
CA VAL A 264 14.62 9.67 -15.86
C VAL A 264 16.01 10.31 -15.89
N TRP A 265 16.79 10.18 -14.82
CA TRP A 265 18.15 10.69 -14.80
C TRP A 265 19.01 10.07 -15.92
N ASN A 266 19.03 8.73 -15.99
CA ASN A 266 19.93 7.99 -16.87
C ASN A 266 19.50 8.03 -18.35
N ASN A 267 18.20 8.07 -18.62
CA ASN A 267 17.66 7.90 -19.97
C ASN A 267 16.98 9.15 -20.53
N ASN A 268 16.81 10.21 -19.73
CA ASN A 268 16.17 11.45 -20.16
C ASN A 268 17.07 12.68 -19.93
N ILE A 269 17.29 13.06 -18.67
CA ILE A 269 17.97 14.33 -18.31
C ILE A 269 19.40 14.36 -18.85
N THR A 270 20.18 13.30 -18.62
CA THR A 270 21.59 13.25 -19.03
C THR A 270 21.79 13.23 -20.54
N LYS A 271 20.72 13.01 -21.32
CA LYS A 271 20.75 12.89 -22.79
C LYS A 271 20.51 14.21 -23.53
N VAL A 272 20.01 15.23 -22.84
CA VAL A 272 19.63 16.53 -23.43
C VAL A 272 20.67 17.60 -23.17
N ARG A 273 20.89 18.51 -24.12
CA ARG A 273 21.73 19.71 -23.93
C ARG A 273 21.01 20.95 -24.41
N HIS A 274 21.31 22.08 -23.78
CA HIS A 274 20.91 23.39 -24.25
C HIS A 274 21.68 23.75 -25.53
N LYS A 275 20.99 24.30 -26.52
CA LYS A 275 21.55 24.78 -27.79
C LYS A 275 21.19 26.25 -27.97
N CYS A 276 22.23 27.05 -28.17
CA CYS A 276 22.12 28.47 -28.48
C CYS A 276 22.37 28.67 -29.97
N ASP A 277 21.32 29.00 -30.72
CA ASP A 277 21.48 29.37 -32.13
C ASP A 277 21.91 30.83 -32.24
N SER A 278 23.21 31.07 -32.08
CA SER A 278 23.80 32.38 -32.34
C SER A 278 23.88 32.64 -33.85
N ARG A 279 22.94 33.42 -34.40
CA ARG A 279 23.11 34.03 -35.73
C ARG A 279 24.12 35.18 -35.61
N SER A 280 25.34 34.97 -36.11
CA SER A 280 26.36 36.01 -36.22
C SER A 280 26.04 36.98 -37.37
N GLY A 281 25.07 37.85 -37.16
CA GLY A 281 24.77 39.00 -38.02
C GLY A 281 24.77 40.28 -37.19
N ARG A 282 25.52 41.31 -37.63
CA ARG A 282 25.65 42.59 -36.93
C ARG A 282 24.27 43.17 -36.55
N GLY A 283 23.99 43.20 -35.25
CA GLY A 283 22.95 44.04 -34.66
C GLY A 283 21.57 43.37 -34.51
N SER A 284 21.47 42.30 -33.73
CA SER A 284 20.42 42.04 -32.73
C SER A 284 20.57 40.60 -32.22
N TYR A 285 20.79 40.41 -30.93
CA TYR A 285 20.84 39.07 -30.33
C TYR A 285 19.41 38.59 -30.03
N SER A 286 18.78 37.92 -30.98
CA SER A 286 17.63 37.04 -30.70
C SER A 286 17.96 35.66 -31.29
N GLY A 287 18.72 34.87 -30.53
CA GLY A 287 18.89 33.45 -30.83
C GLY A 287 17.71 32.67 -30.24
N ASP A 288 17.16 31.72 -31.01
CA ASP A 288 16.15 30.80 -30.51
C ASP A 288 16.85 29.72 -29.66
N ASP A 289 16.95 30.00 -28.36
CA ASP A 289 17.50 29.07 -27.38
C ASP A 289 16.52 27.90 -27.15
N HIS A 290 16.99 26.67 -27.34
CA HIS A 290 16.17 25.46 -27.19
C HIS A 290 16.96 24.30 -26.57
N HIS A 291 16.25 23.27 -26.13
CA HIS A 291 16.85 22.03 -25.66
C HIS A 291 16.81 20.98 -26.77
N GLU A 292 17.91 20.29 -26.98
CA GLU A 292 18.07 19.29 -28.02
C GLU A 292 18.57 17.97 -27.43
N VAL A 293 18.04 16.85 -27.91
CA VAL A 293 18.58 15.51 -27.62
C VAL A 293 19.98 15.43 -28.21
N LYS A 294 21.01 15.32 -27.37
CA LYS A 294 22.41 15.31 -27.79
C LYS A 294 23.05 13.92 -27.82
N HIS A 295 22.54 13.02 -27.00
CA HIS A 295 23.08 11.67 -26.85
C HIS A 295 22.01 10.62 -27.16
N ASP A 296 22.43 9.52 -27.77
CA ASP A 296 21.56 8.38 -28.05
C ASP A 296 20.97 7.75 -26.78
N GLY A 297 19.83 7.08 -26.97
CA GLY A 297 19.09 6.41 -25.89
C GLY A 297 18.20 7.34 -25.08
N PHE A 298 17.86 8.53 -25.61
CA PHE A 298 16.84 9.39 -25.00
C PHE A 298 15.47 8.71 -24.99
N ARG A 299 14.79 8.76 -23.84
CA ARG A 299 13.40 8.37 -23.67
C ARG A 299 12.65 9.38 -22.83
N ALA A 300 11.46 9.78 -23.26
CA ALA A 300 10.50 10.56 -22.48
C ALA A 300 9.44 9.68 -21.80
N SER A 301 9.79 8.41 -21.54
CA SER A 301 8.97 7.41 -20.86
C SER A 301 9.65 6.88 -19.59
N ALA A 302 8.83 6.59 -18.57
CA ALA A 302 9.25 5.94 -17.32
C ALA A 302 9.15 4.42 -17.46
N GLY A 303 10.28 3.76 -17.75
CA GLY A 303 10.34 2.30 -17.93
C GLY A 303 9.17 1.73 -18.74
N ASN A 304 8.41 0.83 -18.10
CA ASN A 304 7.25 0.15 -18.69
C ASN A 304 5.90 0.85 -18.39
N TYR A 305 5.90 2.00 -17.71
CA TYR A 305 4.67 2.71 -17.29
C TYR A 305 4.11 3.64 -18.37
N GLY A 306 4.94 4.08 -19.33
CA GLY A 306 4.54 4.96 -20.43
C GLY A 306 5.20 6.33 -20.38
N ASN A 307 4.61 7.31 -21.09
CA ASN A 307 5.19 8.64 -21.27
C ASN A 307 5.04 9.50 -20.01
N LEU A 308 6.11 10.18 -19.61
CA LEU A 308 6.16 11.00 -18.38
C LEU A 308 5.19 12.20 -18.39
N ASP A 309 4.80 12.64 -19.59
CA ASP A 309 3.85 13.74 -19.83
C ASP A 309 2.37 13.28 -19.87
N ASP A 310 2.10 12.00 -19.57
CA ASP A 310 0.77 11.42 -19.54
C ASP A 310 0.36 11.04 -18.10
N LEU A 311 -0.79 11.54 -17.64
CA LEU A 311 -1.34 11.17 -16.32
C LEU A 311 -1.64 9.67 -16.22
N ALA A 312 -1.89 8.97 -17.35
CA ALA A 312 -2.04 7.53 -17.36
C ALA A 312 -0.77 6.79 -16.90
N THR A 313 0.42 7.33 -17.17
CA THR A 313 1.68 6.76 -16.69
C THR A 313 1.82 6.88 -15.18
N TRP A 314 1.42 8.01 -14.61
CA TRP A 314 1.40 8.20 -13.16
C TRP A 314 0.33 7.35 -12.48
N LYS A 315 -0.82 7.18 -13.11
CA LYS A 315 -1.84 6.20 -12.69
C LYS A 315 -1.27 4.78 -12.62
N ALA A 316 -0.59 4.33 -13.67
CA ALA A 316 0.03 3.00 -13.72
C ALA A 316 1.09 2.80 -12.62
N ILE A 317 1.85 3.85 -12.28
CA ILE A 317 2.80 3.84 -11.15
C ILE A 317 2.07 3.63 -9.81
N GLY A 318 0.98 4.36 -9.56
CA GLY A 318 0.18 4.20 -8.35
C GLY A 318 -0.49 2.82 -8.25
N GLU A 319 -0.98 2.30 -9.37
CA GLU A 319 -1.57 0.96 -9.45
C GLU A 319 -0.54 -0.14 -9.17
N GLU A 320 0.68 0.00 -9.69
CA GLU A 320 1.77 -0.93 -9.42
C GLU A 320 2.17 -0.93 -7.94
N ALA A 321 2.17 0.24 -7.28
CA ALA A 321 2.42 0.34 -5.83
C ALA A 321 1.37 -0.45 -5.03
N ILE A 322 0.07 -0.26 -5.34
CA ILE A 322 -1.03 -1.01 -4.72
C ILE A 322 -0.86 -2.51 -4.98
N ARG A 323 -0.56 -2.90 -6.23
CA ARG A 323 -0.39 -4.31 -6.61
C ARG A 323 0.72 -4.97 -5.81
N ARG A 324 1.89 -4.32 -5.68
CA ARG A 324 3.02 -4.85 -4.89
C ARG A 324 2.67 -4.98 -3.41
N TRP A 325 2.02 -3.97 -2.83
CA TRP A 325 1.56 -4.02 -1.44
C TRP A 325 0.55 -5.15 -1.22
N GLN A 326 -0.46 -5.28 -2.08
CA GLN A 326 -1.50 -6.31 -1.97
C GLN A 326 -0.91 -7.72 -2.08
N LYS A 327 0.02 -7.92 -3.02
CA LYS A 327 0.74 -9.19 -3.16
C LYS A 327 1.54 -9.50 -1.89
N CYS A 328 2.27 -8.52 -1.36
CA CYS A 328 3.04 -8.71 -0.13
C CYS A 328 2.14 -9.06 1.06
N ALA A 329 0.99 -8.39 1.21
CA ALA A 329 0.00 -8.72 2.23
C ALA A 329 -0.50 -10.16 2.08
N GLN A 330 -0.82 -10.61 0.87
CA GLN A 330 -1.25 -11.99 0.62
C GLN A 330 -0.16 -13.00 0.95
N ASP A 331 1.05 -12.81 0.40
CA ASP A 331 2.17 -13.75 0.54
C ASP A 331 2.61 -13.93 2.01
N ASN A 332 2.50 -12.87 2.83
CA ASN A 332 2.97 -12.88 4.22
C ASN A 332 1.83 -13.14 5.20
N LEU A 333 0.78 -12.31 5.17
CA LEU A 333 -0.31 -12.39 6.12
C LEU A 333 -1.32 -13.47 5.74
N GLY A 334 -1.62 -13.62 4.44
CA GLY A 334 -2.58 -14.62 3.96
C GLY A 334 -2.13 -16.05 4.28
N GLU A 335 -0.87 -16.39 3.96
CA GLU A 335 -0.31 -17.72 4.24
C GLU A 335 -0.17 -17.98 5.75
N ALA A 336 0.32 -17.01 6.52
CA ALA A 336 0.42 -17.15 7.97
C ALA A 336 -0.95 -17.30 8.64
N ALA A 337 -1.96 -16.56 8.18
CA ALA A 337 -3.32 -16.67 8.68
C ALA A 337 -3.93 -18.04 8.39
N LYS A 338 -3.73 -18.57 7.18
CA LYS A 338 -4.16 -19.92 6.82
C LYS A 338 -3.53 -20.98 7.74
N GLN A 339 -2.23 -20.88 8.01
CA GLN A 339 -1.56 -21.79 8.94
C GLN A 339 -2.08 -21.63 10.36
N ALA A 340 -2.28 -20.40 10.85
CA ALA A 340 -2.81 -20.15 12.19
C ALA A 340 -4.22 -20.74 12.38
N LEU A 341 -5.08 -20.65 11.35
CA LEU A 341 -6.40 -21.28 11.35
C LEU A 341 -6.29 -22.81 11.42
N ILE A 342 -5.39 -23.41 10.66
CA ILE A 342 -5.11 -24.86 10.71
C ILE A 342 -4.63 -25.25 12.11
N ASP A 343 -3.65 -24.55 12.67
CA ASP A 343 -3.06 -24.86 13.98
C ASP A 343 -4.08 -24.72 15.11
N ALA A 344 -5.03 -23.78 14.96
CA ALA A 344 -6.13 -23.60 15.90
C ALA A 344 -7.25 -24.66 15.75
N ILE A 345 -7.55 -25.12 14.52
CA ILE A 345 -8.69 -26.02 14.21
C ILE A 345 -8.29 -27.51 14.14
N MET A 346 -7.24 -27.88 13.41
CA MET A 346 -6.85 -29.29 13.16
C MET A 346 -6.33 -30.02 14.39
N HIS A 347 -6.13 -29.31 15.49
CA HIS A 347 -5.55 -29.86 16.70
C HIS A 347 -6.44 -29.76 17.93
N SER A 348 -7.67 -29.24 17.75
CA SER A 348 -8.81 -29.49 18.63
C SER A 348 -9.51 -30.81 18.28
N SER A 349 -9.56 -31.23 17.02
CA SER A 349 -10.14 -32.52 16.62
C SER A 349 -9.06 -33.59 16.42
N THR A 350 -8.99 -34.61 17.28
CA THR A 350 -8.05 -35.75 17.14
C THR A 350 -8.50 -36.82 16.14
N SER A 351 -9.54 -36.58 15.31
CA SER A 351 -10.04 -37.55 14.34
C SER A 351 -10.04 -37.03 12.90
N PRO A 352 -9.44 -37.76 11.93
CA PRO A 352 -9.50 -37.44 10.50
C PRO A 352 -10.93 -37.39 9.91
N ARG A 353 -11.94 -37.96 10.58
CA ARG A 353 -13.35 -37.90 10.12
C ARG A 353 -13.97 -36.49 10.26
N ASP A 354 -13.47 -35.67 11.18
CA ASP A 354 -14.02 -34.33 11.46
C ASP A 354 -13.57 -33.30 10.40
N LEU A 355 -12.47 -33.60 9.70
CA LEU A 355 -11.94 -32.79 8.60
C LEU A 355 -12.95 -32.61 7.46
N HIS A 356 -13.74 -33.65 7.16
CA HIS A 356 -14.73 -33.63 6.08
C HIS A 356 -16.02 -32.90 6.48
N VAL A 357 -16.40 -32.88 7.76
CA VAL A 357 -17.62 -32.22 8.22
C VAL A 357 -17.42 -30.71 8.42
N LEU A 358 -16.26 -30.29 8.94
CA LEU A 358 -15.97 -28.88 9.20
C LEU A 358 -15.64 -28.09 7.93
N THR A 359 -14.95 -28.70 6.96
CA THR A 359 -14.72 -28.07 5.65
C THR A 359 -16.00 -27.94 4.83
N THR A 360 -16.95 -28.88 5.00
CA THR A 360 -18.24 -28.88 4.29
C THR A 360 -19.30 -27.99 4.96
N LYS A 361 -19.25 -27.78 6.29
CA LYS A 361 -20.17 -26.86 6.98
C LYS A 361 -19.71 -25.40 6.95
N ASN A 362 -18.41 -25.12 7.05
CA ASN A 362 -17.92 -23.74 6.97
C ASN A 362 -18.01 -23.17 5.54
N SER A 363 -17.98 -24.00 4.51
CA SER A 363 -18.26 -23.57 3.12
C SER A 363 -19.73 -23.19 2.90
N GLN A 364 -20.66 -23.63 3.76
CA GLN A 364 -22.08 -23.24 3.71
C GLN A 364 -22.42 -22.03 4.59
N LEU A 365 -21.58 -21.68 5.56
CA LEU A 365 -21.75 -20.50 6.44
C LEU A 365 -21.03 -19.25 5.92
N LEU A 366 -20.22 -19.37 4.86
CA LEU A 366 -19.46 -18.27 4.25
C LEU A 366 -20.11 -17.70 2.98
N TRP A 367 -21.33 -18.11 2.65
CA TRP A 367 -22.12 -17.59 1.53
C TRP A 367 -23.56 -17.34 1.96
N PRO A 368 -24.02 -16.08 2.03
CA PRO A 368 -25.25 -15.69 1.36
C PRO A 368 -25.04 -15.56 -0.15
#